data_AF-A0A9D2AVM1-F1
#
_entry.id   AF-A0A9D2AVM1-F1
#
_cell.length_a   1.000
_cell.length_b   1.000
_cell.length_c   1.000
_cell.angle_alpha   90.00
_cell.angle_beta   90.00
_cell.angle_gamma   90.00
#
_symmetry.space_group_name_H-M   'P 1'
#
loop_
_entity.id
_entity.type
_entity.pdbx_description
1 polymer ?
#
loop_
_entity_poly.entity_id
_entity_poly.type
_entity_poly.pdbx_seq_one_letter_code
_entity_poly.pdbx_strand_id
1 'polypeptide(L)'
;MKPFQSFRDRELLREELQLRREIEQTRDAMDAARSRFEQAVDPMLIDCFIYELNAAQLKYQFLLRNFKKVRASAAGGHSQHSASRRKRP
;
A
#
# COMPACT_ATOMS: atom_id res chain seq x y z
N MET A 1 10.52 -23.17 -24.49
CA MET A 1 9.12 -22.93 -24.08
C MET A 1 9.10 -22.79 -22.57
N LYS A 2 8.82 -21.60 -22.01
CA LYS A 2 8.74 -21.36 -20.55
C LYS A 2 7.27 -21.17 -20.12
N PRO A 3 6.44 -22.24 -20.07
CA PRO A 3 5.03 -22.10 -19.71
C PRO A 3 4.81 -21.62 -18.27
N PHE A 4 5.80 -21.84 -17.38
CA PHE A 4 5.68 -21.54 -15.95
C PHE A 4 5.80 -20.04 -15.60
N GLN A 5 6.45 -19.23 -16.45
CA GLN A 5 6.59 -17.79 -16.20
C GLN A 5 5.29 -17.04 -16.49
N SER A 6 4.56 -17.43 -17.54
CA SER A 6 3.31 -16.76 -17.94
C SER A 6 2.18 -16.82 -16.90
N PHE A 7 2.06 -17.92 -16.16
CA PHE A 7 1.04 -18.04 -15.10
C PHE A 7 1.37 -17.12 -13.92
N ARG A 8 2.64 -17.14 -13.49
CA ARG A 8 3.14 -16.28 -12.41
C ARG A 8 3.04 -14.79 -12.75
N ASP A 9 3.33 -14.41 -13.99
CA ASP A 9 3.21 -13.02 -14.45
C ASP A 9 1.75 -12.54 -14.44
N ARG A 10 0.80 -13.41 -14.85
CA ARG A 10 -0.64 -13.11 -14.80
C ARG A 10 -1.16 -12.98 -13.36
N GLU A 11 -0.64 -13.78 -12.45
CA GLU A 11 -0.99 -13.73 -11.03
C GLU A 11 -0.46 -12.45 -10.37
N LEU A 12 0.80 -12.09 -10.61
CA LEU A 12 1.40 -10.84 -10.14
C LEU A 12 0.66 -9.60 -10.68
N LEU A 13 0.25 -9.63 -11.95
CA LEU A 13 -0.55 -8.55 -12.54
C LEU A 13 -1.93 -8.42 -11.87
N ARG A 14 -2.59 -9.55 -11.56
CA ARG A 14 -3.87 -9.53 -10.83
C ARG A 14 -3.69 -8.97 -9.43
N GLU A 15 -2.65 -9.40 -8.72
CA GLU A 15 -2.32 -8.91 -7.38
C GLU A 15 -2.00 -7.40 -7.41
N GLU A 16 -1.22 -6.92 -8.39
CA GLU A 16 -0.93 -5.50 -8.56
C GLU A 16 -2.21 -4.68 -8.81
N LEU A 17 -3.11 -5.16 -9.66
CA LEU A 17 -4.38 -4.49 -9.94
C LEU A 17 -5.31 -4.48 -8.73
N GLN A 18 -5.36 -5.55 -7.95
CA GLN A 18 -6.12 -5.62 -6.71
C GLN A 18 -5.57 -4.63 -5.68
N LEU A 19 -4.26 -4.65 -5.44
CA LEU A 19 -3.60 -3.71 -4.52
C LEU A 19 -3.84 -2.27 -4.94
N ARG A 20 -3.76 -1.94 -6.24
CA ARG A 20 -4.05 -0.60 -6.74
C ARG A 20 -5.48 -0.17 -6.43
N ARG A 21 -6.45 -1.07 -6.65
CA ARG A 21 -7.87 -0.81 -6.33
C ARG A 21 -8.07 -0.60 -4.83
N GLU A 22 -7.48 -1.43 -4.00
CA GLU A 22 -7.59 -1.30 -2.54
C GLU A 22 -6.95 0.00 -2.02
N ILE A 23 -5.83 0.42 -2.61
CA ILE A 23 -5.18 1.70 -2.31
C ILE A 23 -6.11 2.87 -2.61
N GLU A 24 -6.75 2.86 -3.78
CA GLU A 24 -7.68 3.90 -4.21
C GLU A 24 -8.93 3.94 -3.32
N GLN A 25 -9.53 2.79 -3.05
CA GLN A 25 -10.66 2.68 -2.11
C GLN A 25 -10.30 3.17 -0.70
N THR A 26 -9.10 2.85 -0.23
CA THR A 26 -8.65 3.29 1.09
C THR A 26 -8.43 4.80 1.12
N ARG A 27 -7.90 5.39 0.04
CA ARG A 27 -7.78 6.85 -0.09
C ARG A 27 -9.14 7.52 -0.07
N ASP A 28 -10.10 7.05 -0.86
CA ASP A 28 -11.43 7.65 -0.93
C ASP A 28 -12.16 7.54 0.42
N ALA A 29 -11.98 6.43 1.14
CA ALA A 29 -12.48 6.27 2.51
C ALA A 29 -11.83 7.27 3.50
N MET A 30 -10.52 7.50 3.38
CA MET A 30 -9.82 8.51 4.19
C MET A 30 -10.33 9.92 3.91
N ASP A 31 -10.57 10.26 2.64
CA ASP A 31 -11.08 11.58 2.26
C ASP A 31 -12.52 11.78 2.77
N ALA A 32 -13.36 10.75 2.68
CA ALA A 32 -14.71 10.77 3.25
C ALA A 32 -14.70 10.92 4.78
N ALA A 33 -13.86 10.17 5.49
CA ALA A 33 -13.71 10.26 6.94
C ALA A 33 -13.17 11.64 7.36
N ARG A 34 -12.23 12.21 6.60
CA ARG A 34 -11.71 13.57 6.82
C ARG A 34 -12.80 14.62 6.66
N SER A 35 -13.61 14.52 5.60
CA SER A 35 -14.73 15.46 5.38
C SER A 35 -15.77 15.39 6.50
N ARG A 36 -16.03 14.20 7.07
CA ARG A 36 -16.90 14.03 8.23
C ARG A 36 -16.29 14.60 9.51
N PHE A 37 -14.98 14.40 9.71
CA PHE A 37 -14.24 14.95 10.84
C PHE A 37 -14.29 16.49 10.87
N GLU A 38 -14.15 17.15 9.71
CA GLU A 38 -14.22 18.61 9.60
C GLU A 38 -15.58 19.19 10.03
N GLN A 39 -16.64 18.40 9.92
CA GLN A 39 -18.00 18.80 10.32
C GLN A 39 -18.37 18.32 11.74
N ALA A 40 -17.51 17.51 12.37
CA ALA A 40 -17.77 16.94 13.67
C ALA A 40 -17.56 17.98 14.77
N VAL A 41 -18.60 18.19 15.59
CA VAL A 41 -18.56 19.08 16.77
C VAL A 41 -18.68 18.31 18.08
N ASP A 42 -19.10 17.04 18.00
CA ASP A 42 -19.21 16.16 19.16
C ASP A 42 -17.81 15.62 19.53
N PRO A 43 -17.31 15.88 20.75
CA PRO A 43 -16.02 15.38 21.22
C PRO A 43 -15.86 13.85 21.10
N MET A 44 -16.92 13.08 21.34
CA MET A 44 -16.87 11.62 21.22
C MET A 44 -16.69 11.18 19.76
N LEU A 45 -17.35 11.87 18.82
CA LEU A 45 -17.22 11.58 17.39
C LEU A 45 -15.86 12.02 16.85
N ILE A 46 -15.30 13.13 17.35
CA ILE A 46 -13.96 13.59 17.02
C ILE A 46 -12.93 12.52 17.33
N ASP A 47 -12.97 11.92 18.54
CA ASP A 47 -12.07 10.84 18.91
C ASP A 47 -12.27 9.61 18.01
N CYS A 48 -13.52 9.21 17.75
CA CYS A 48 -13.82 8.10 16.84
C CYS A 48 -13.21 8.32 15.44
N PHE A 49 -13.36 9.51 14.87
CA PHE A 49 -12.81 9.84 13.56
C PHE A 49 -11.28 9.90 13.54
N ILE A 50 -10.64 10.34 14.62
CA ILE A 50 -9.17 10.28 14.75
C ILE A 50 -8.69 8.83 14.67
N TYR A 51 -9.33 7.92 15.42
CA TYR A 51 -9.00 6.50 15.36
C TYR A 51 -9.30 5.87 14.00
N GLU A 52 -10.43 6.21 13.39
CA GLU A 52 -10.82 5.72 12.06
C GLU A 52 -9.82 6.18 10.98
N LEU A 53 -9.45 7.47 10.98
CA LEU A 53 -8.45 8.02 10.08
C LEU A 53 -7.09 7.38 10.28
N ASN A 54 -6.66 7.18 11.52
CA ASN A 54 -5.38 6.53 11.82
C ASN A 54 -5.37 5.06 11.33
N ALA A 55 -6.45 4.32 11.57
CA ALA A 55 -6.59 2.95 11.07
C ALA A 55 -6.55 2.89 9.53
N ALA A 56 -7.25 3.81 8.85
CA ALA A 56 -7.23 3.92 7.41
C ALA A 56 -5.85 4.30 6.87
N GLN A 57 -5.13 5.21 7.54
CA GLN A 57 -3.75 5.58 7.21
C GLN A 57 -2.79 4.39 7.35
N LEU A 58 -2.89 3.63 8.44
CA LEU A 58 -2.08 2.43 8.66
C LEU A 58 -2.34 1.38 7.56
N LYS A 59 -3.61 1.16 7.21
CA LYS A 59 -4.00 0.29 6.09
C LYS A 59 -3.39 0.78 4.78
N TYR A 60 -3.50 2.08 4.47
CA TYR A 60 -2.95 2.67 3.26
C TYR A 60 -1.42 2.47 3.17
N GLN A 61 -0.69 2.71 4.27
CA GLN A 61 0.75 2.47 4.32
C GLN A 61 1.11 1.00 4.11
N PHE A 62 0.36 0.08 4.70
CA PHE A 62 0.55 -1.36 4.50
C PHE A 62 0.37 -1.76 3.03
N LEU A 63 -0.73 -1.30 2.41
CA LEU A 63 -1.01 -1.57 1.00
C LEU A 63 0.08 -1.02 0.07
N LEU A 64 0.55 0.20 0.31
CA LEU A 64 1.67 0.79 -0.45
C LEU A 64 2.95 -0.03 -0.33
N ARG A 65 3.27 -0.55 0.86
CA ARG A 65 4.44 -1.42 1.06
C ARG A 65 4.29 -2.72 0.28
N ASN A 66 3.10 -3.32 0.26
CA ASN A 66 2.84 -4.55 -0.49
C ASN A 66 2.90 -4.31 -2.00
N PHE A 67 2.31 -3.22 -2.49
CA PHE A 67 2.38 -2.82 -3.89
C PHE A 67 3.82 -2.68 -4.39
N LYS A 68 4.70 -2.07 -3.58
CA LYS A 68 6.13 -1.97 -3.89
C LYS A 68 6.81 -3.35 -3.95
N LYS A 69 6.47 -4.28 -3.06
CA LYS A 69 7.01 -5.65 -3.05
C LYS A 69 6.59 -6.44 -4.29
N VAL A 70 5.32 -6.35 -4.69
CA VAL A 70 4.80 -7.02 -5.89
C VAL A 70 5.50 -6.48 -7.14
N ARG A 71 5.62 -5.16 -7.28
CA ARG A 71 6.37 -4.54 -8.40
C ARG A 71 7.85 -4.90 -8.42
N ALA A 72 8.49 -4.98 -7.26
CA ALA A 72 9.89 -5.41 -7.16
C ALA A 72 10.06 -6.89 -7.56
N SER A 73 9.08 -7.74 -7.24
CA SER A 73 9.06 -9.16 -7.62
C SER A 73 8.82 -9.34 -9.13
N ALA A 74 8.03 -8.46 -9.75
CA ALA A 74 7.85 -8.43 -11.20
C ALA A 74 9.08 -7.90 -11.96
N ALA A 75 9.89 -7.03 -11.36
CA ALA A 75 11.11 -6.47 -11.95
C ALA A 75 12.39 -7.28 -11.67
N GLY A 76 12.34 -8.21 -10.70
CA GLY A 76 13.51 -8.87 -10.12
C GLY A 76 13.89 -10.19 -10.77
N GLY A 77 14.36 -10.13 -12.01
CA GLY A 77 14.95 -11.25 -12.75
C GLY A 77 16.37 -11.00 -13.25
N HIS A 78 17.15 -10.03 -12.75
CA HIS A 78 18.60 -9.92 -13.01
C HIS A 78 19.38 -9.10 -11.95
N SER A 79 20.46 -9.73 -11.45
CA SER A 79 21.68 -9.23 -10.78
C SER A 79 21.61 -8.48 -9.43
N GLN A 80 22.09 -9.12 -8.35
CA GLN A 80 23.44 -9.02 -7.74
C GLN A 80 23.55 -7.86 -6.73
N HIS A 81 23.60 -8.14 -5.42
CA HIS A 81 24.84 -8.38 -4.65
C HIS A 81 26.00 -7.46 -5.03
N SER A 82 26.08 -6.31 -4.33
CA SER A 82 27.23 -5.42 -4.06
C SER A 82 26.65 -4.01 -3.84
N ALA A 83 27.11 -3.12 -2.97
CA ALA A 83 28.29 -3.05 -2.14
C ALA A 83 27.97 -2.13 -0.95
N SER A 84 28.62 -2.41 0.18
CA SER A 84 29.33 -1.43 1.02
C SER A 84 28.84 0.03 0.99
N ARG A 85 28.22 0.52 2.08
CA ARG A 85 28.43 1.92 2.49
C ARG A 85 28.21 2.19 3.99
N ARG A 86 29.36 2.28 4.68
CA ARG A 86 29.75 3.31 5.66
C ARG A 86 29.02 3.34 7.02
N LYS A 87 29.65 2.65 7.97
CA LYS A 87 29.82 3.14 9.35
C LYS A 87 30.45 4.54 9.26
N ARG A 88 29.77 5.57 9.74
CA ARG A 88 30.34 6.92 9.93
C ARG A 88 30.66 7.10 11.43
N PRO A 89 31.71 7.88 11.73
CA PRO A 89 32.29 8.02 13.07
C PRO A 89 31.34 8.67 14.07
#